data_AF-A0A955EA61-F1
#
_entry.id   AF-A0A955EA61-F1
#
_cell.length_a   1.000
_cell.length_b   1.000
_cell.length_c   1.000
_cell.angle_alpha   90.00
_cell.angle_beta   90.00
_cell.angle_gamma   90.00
#
_symmetry.space_group_name_H-M   'P 1'
#
loop_
_entity.id
_entity.type
_entity.pdbx_description
1 polymer ?
#
loop_
_entity_poly.entity_id
_entity_poly.type
_entity_poly.pdbx_seq_one_letter_code
_entity_poly.pdbx_strand_id
1 'polypeptide(L)' 'RARATQIMNLRLLAPDIQEEILYLPLTMSGRDALTEKRVRPIAVTPDWRVQRAMWRELRDA' A
#
# COMPACT_ATOMS: atom_id res chain seq x y z
N ARG A 1 14.27 0.18 -11.51
CA ARG A 1 12.90 0.55 -11.94
C ARG A 1 12.72 2.05 -11.70
N ALA A 2 12.16 2.80 -12.65
CA ALA A 2 12.00 4.25 -12.51
C ALA A 2 10.98 4.57 -11.39
N ARG A 3 11.24 5.66 -10.64
CA ARG A 3 10.34 6.15 -9.56
C ARG A 3 8.92 6.42 -10.04
N ALA A 4 8.77 6.97 -11.25
CA ALA A 4 7.46 7.21 -11.86
C ALA A 4 6.64 5.92 -11.99
N THR A 5 7.26 4.82 -12.43
CA THR A 5 6.58 3.52 -12.55
C THR A 5 6.10 2.99 -11.21
N GLN A 6 6.82 3.25 -10.11
CA GLN A 6 6.42 2.81 -8.77
C GLN A 6 5.15 3.54 -8.33
N ILE A 7 5.12 4.86 -8.50
CA ILE A 7 3.96 5.70 -8.19
C ILE A 7 2.76 5.26 -9.03
N MET A 8 2.94 5.01 -10.32
CA MET A 8 1.85 4.59 -11.20
C MET A 8 1.23 3.24 -10.81
N ASN A 9 2.01 2.31 -10.24
CA ASN A 9 1.45 1.03 -9.81
C ASN A 9 0.47 1.18 -8.64
N LEU A 10 0.55 2.25 -7.84
CA LEU A 10 -0.39 2.47 -6.73
C LEU A 10 -1.84 2.60 -7.23
N ARG A 11 -2.04 2.98 -8.50
CA ARG A 11 -3.36 3.01 -9.14
C ARG A 11 -4.01 1.62 -9.29
N LEU A 12 -3.23 0.55 -9.17
CA LEU A 12 -3.71 -0.84 -9.28
C LEU A 12 -4.24 -1.41 -7.96
N LEU A 13 -4.07 -0.67 -6.85
CA LEU A 13 -4.63 -1.05 -5.56
C LEU A 13 -6.17 -1.01 -5.58
N ALA A 14 -6.79 -1.84 -4.76
CA ALA A 14 -8.21 -1.77 -4.49
C ALA A 14 -8.59 -0.37 -3.98
N PRO A 15 -9.75 0.20 -4.39
CA PRO A 15 -10.11 1.57 -4.05
C PRO A 15 -10.09 1.87 -2.55
N ASP A 16 -10.58 0.95 -1.72
CA ASP A 16 -10.58 1.07 -0.26
C ASP A 16 -9.17 1.16 0.33
N ILE A 17 -8.20 0.43 -0.22
CA ILE A 17 -6.80 0.50 0.20
C ILE A 17 -6.18 1.86 -0.19
N GLN A 18 -6.55 2.41 -1.35
CA GLN A 18 -6.09 3.74 -1.77
C GLN A 18 -6.60 4.82 -0.81
N GLU A 19 -7.87 4.75 -0.43
CA GLU A 19 -8.46 5.67 0.57
C GLU A 19 -7.75 5.55 1.92
N GLU A 20 -7.53 4.34 2.42
CA GLU A 20 -6.80 4.15 3.67
C GLU A 20 -5.40 4.78 3.63
N ILE A 21 -4.66 4.60 2.53
CA ILE A 21 -3.32 5.21 2.34
C ILE A 21 -3.40 6.75 2.33
N LEU A 22 -4.40 7.32 1.64
CA LEU A 22 -4.57 8.77 1.55
C LEU A 22 -4.87 9.42 2.91
N TYR A 23 -5.53 8.68 3.80
CA TYR A 23 -5.91 9.14 5.13
C TYR A 23 -5.04 8.59 6.26
N LEU A 24 -3.87 8.03 5.94
CA LEU A 24 -2.94 7.58 6.98
C LEU A 24 -2.54 8.75 7.90
N PRO A 25 -2.51 8.53 9.22
CA PRO A 25 -1.99 9.53 10.14
C PRO A 25 -0.51 9.77 9.84
N LEU A 26 -0.08 11.03 9.99
CA LEU A 26 1.32 11.38 9.85
C LEU A 26 2.14 10.69 10.95
N THR A 27 3.18 9.97 10.54
CA THR A 27 4.18 9.45 11.49
C THR A 27 5.00 10.62 12.03
N MET A 28 4.73 11.00 13.28
CA MET A 28 5.38 12.17 13.91
C MET A 28 6.77 11.88 14.50
N SER A 29 7.11 10.60 14.71
CA SER A 29 8.42 10.17 15.18
C SER A 29 8.65 8.68 14.86
N GLY A 30 9.91 8.27 14.76
CA GLY A 30 10.28 6.89 14.43
C GLY A 30 10.24 6.57 12.93
N ARG A 31 10.28 5.28 12.58
CA ARG A 31 10.15 4.83 11.18
C ARG A 31 8.68 4.66 10.84
N ASP A 32 8.33 5.02 9.60
CA ASP A 32 7.01 4.75 9.05
C ASP A 32 6.70 3.25 9.11
N ALA A 33 5.57 2.90 9.71
CA ALA A 33 5.09 1.52 9.77
C ALA A 33 4.77 1.00 8.35
N LEU A 34 4.30 1.89 7.48
CA LEU A 34 3.95 1.59 6.10
C LEU A 34 4.91 2.30 5.14
N THR A 35 5.60 1.55 4.30
CA THR A 35 6.46 2.09 3.24
C THR A 35 5.98 1.62 1.88
N GLU A 36 6.24 2.40 0.82
CA GLU A 36 5.90 2.01 -0.56
C GLU A 36 6.42 0.61 -0.90
N LYS A 37 7.61 0.25 -0.41
CA LYS A 37 8.21 -1.08 -0.64
C LYS A 37 7.37 -2.21 -0.07
N ARG A 38 6.72 -2.02 1.09
CA ARG A 38 5.80 -3.00 1.69
C ARG A 38 4.45 -3.05 0.96
N VAL A 39 3.99 -1.94 0.39
CA VAL A 39 2.73 -1.85 -0.37
C VAL A 39 2.87 -2.40 -1.79
N ARG A 40 4.06 -2.32 -2.38
CA ARG A 40 4.29 -2.74 -3.78
C ARG A 40 3.83 -4.16 -4.14
N PRO A 41 4.09 -5.20 -3.32
CA PRO A 41 3.59 -6.56 -3.60
C PRO A 41 2.05 -6.64 -3.67
N ILE A 42 1.36 -5.80 -2.89
CA ILE A 42 -0.11 -5.71 -2.90
C ILE A 42 -0.57 -5.13 -4.25
N ALA A 43 0.05 -4.03 -4.70
CA ALA A 43 -0.32 -3.36 -5.95
C ALA A 43 -0.14 -4.22 -7.22
N VAL A 44 0.78 -5.20 -7.21
CA VAL A 44 0.98 -6.11 -8.36
C VAL A 44 0.08 -7.35 -8.33
N THR A 45 -0.73 -7.52 -7.29
CA THR A 45 -1.66 -8.64 -7.15
C THR A 45 -2.96 -8.34 -7.90
N PRO A 46 -3.38 -9.14 -8.91
CA PRO A 46 -4.56 -8.80 -9.73
C PRO A 46 -5.91 -8.89 -8.99
N ASP A 47 -6.03 -9.75 -7.98
CA ASP A 47 -7.27 -9.96 -7.24
C ASP A 47 -7.36 -9.04 -6.01
N TRP A 48 -8.34 -8.15 -5.99
CA TRP A 48 -8.61 -7.26 -4.86
C TRP A 48 -8.96 -7.97 -3.55
N ARG A 49 -9.53 -9.17 -3.59
CA ARG A 49 -9.77 -9.96 -2.36
C ARG A 49 -8.45 -10.36 -1.73
N VAL A 50 -7.49 -10.77 -2.55
CA VAL A 50 -6.13 -11.11 -2.09
C VAL A 50 -5.41 -9.85 -1.63
N GLN A 51 -5.53 -8.74 -2.37
CA GLN A 51 -4.95 -7.47 -1.94
C GLN A 51 -5.44 -7.05 -0.54
N ARG A 52 -6.75 -7.16 -0.27
CA ARG A 52 -7.32 -6.83 1.05
C ARG A 52 -6.83 -7.76 2.16
N ALA A 53 -6.63 -9.04 1.88
CA ALA A 53 -6.04 -9.97 2.84
C ALA A 53 -4.60 -9.56 3.19
N MET A 54 -3.77 -9.34 2.17
CA MET A 54 -2.38 -8.89 2.35
C MET A 54 -2.30 -7.52 3.04
N TRP A 55 -3.24 -6.62 2.76
CA TRP A 55 -3.30 -5.30 3.39
C TRP A 55 -3.59 -5.38 4.89
N ARG A 56 -4.51 -6.25 5.29
CA ARG A 56 -4.80 -6.50 6.73
C ARG A 56 -3.58 -7.07 7.43
N GLU A 57 -2.96 -8.10 6.87
CA GLU A 57 -1.72 -8.69 7.40
C GLU A 57 -0.60 -7.65 7.53
N LEU A 58 -0.46 -6.76 6.54
CA LEU A 58 0.53 -5.69 6.55
C LEU A 58 0.27 -4.65 7.65
N ARG A 59 -0.99 -4.36 7.96
CA ARG A 59 -1.40 -3.42 9.00
C ARG A 59 -1.27 -3.99 10.41
N ASP A 60 -1.48 -5.29 10.55
CA ASP A 60 -1.43 -5.99 11.84
C ASP A 60 0.00 -6.39 12.25
N ALA A 61 1.01 -6.13 11.40
CA ALA A 61 2.42 -6.52 11.58
C ALA A 61 3.40 -5.34 11.73
#